data_AF-A0A3N4IZ10-F1
#
_entry.id   AF-A0A3N4IZ10-F1
#
_cell.length_a   1.000
_cell.length_b   1.000
_cell.length_c   1.000
_cell.angle_alpha   90.00
_cell.angle_beta   90.00
_cell.angle_gamma   90.00
#
_symmetry.space_group_name_H-M   'P 1'
#
loop_
_entity.id
_entity.type
_entity.pdbx_description
1 polymer ?
#
loop_
_entity_poly.entity_id
_entity_poly.type
_entity_poly.pdbx_seq_one_letter_code
_entity_poly.pdbx_strand_id
1 'polypeptide(L)'
;MTTLKYFNPPAYLTDLTKENADKWSKDYISRWMNQSASTPEVTQFYNATVRPTEGEINVKVITWTAFPNTVKHNTPEKERWKVADSSRDYQDEYCEWSVLRNDKNEITKVVFTCEGPEYWDALATHQPDTLLQLYKDNNPEYADQIKKEDLYSSKSNRYNRLNKWNNSTTTGSIMHLVQRANTLEAEIQLGADATVLRVDSSGAPIHDYDRLIRCSQYGGIYRNSDPTIGGNVNDLAWQGPLLTIADPVGLYIDSFDGSQFEAPDEEDVQKFWTFTRGTAADPNRGRPAHWVRAVFEVPKSYGYNVSAIKDANGNKILWGSQLADAIQIRLTGQAAEIGKHLGEKRRCKAPQAQAAAAVATKAAAYAADEEDEADDTPAYLKGTRAHGLDIAAQGYACY
;
A
#
# COMPACT_ATOMS: atom_id res chain seq x y z
N MET A 1 5.66 31.47 -5.18
CA MET A 1 5.44 30.79 -3.89
C MET A 1 3.98 30.42 -3.85
N THR A 2 3.67 29.13 -3.73
CA THR A 2 2.27 28.69 -3.65
C THR A 2 2.15 27.70 -2.51
N THR A 3 1.33 28.03 -1.51
CA THR A 3 0.93 27.07 -0.48
C THR A 3 -0.23 26.25 -1.03
N LEU A 4 -0.16 24.94 -0.89
CA LEU A 4 -1.28 24.07 -1.22
C LEU A 4 -2.45 24.40 -0.29
N LYS A 5 -3.64 24.68 -0.85
CA LYS A 5 -4.78 25.08 -0.01
C LYS A 5 -5.30 23.93 0.87
N TYR A 6 -5.29 22.72 0.31
CA TYR A 6 -5.71 21.47 0.95
C TYR A 6 -5.16 20.31 0.12
N PHE A 7 -4.98 19.15 0.74
CA PHE A 7 -4.75 17.89 0.06
C PHE A 7 -6.08 17.34 -0.46
N ASN A 8 -6.12 16.97 -1.73
CA ASN A 8 -7.26 16.31 -2.34
C ASN A 8 -7.41 14.88 -1.79
N PRO A 9 -8.64 14.33 -1.78
CA PRO A 9 -8.85 12.89 -1.63
C PRO A 9 -7.98 12.07 -2.60
N PRO A 10 -7.59 10.84 -2.24
CA PRO A 10 -6.84 9.95 -3.12
C PRO A 10 -7.49 9.88 -4.50
N ALA A 11 -6.65 9.90 -5.54
CA ALA A 11 -7.10 9.89 -6.93
C ALA A 11 -8.08 11.00 -7.33
N TYR A 12 -8.14 12.11 -6.58
CA TYR A 12 -9.13 13.18 -6.78
C TYR A 12 -10.58 12.67 -6.75
N LEU A 13 -10.84 11.61 -5.98
CA LEU A 13 -12.18 11.07 -5.81
C LEU A 13 -13.11 12.13 -5.20
N THR A 14 -14.34 12.15 -5.69
CA THR A 14 -15.38 13.11 -5.27
C THR A 14 -16.46 12.46 -4.42
N ASP A 15 -16.16 11.32 -3.78
CA ASP A 15 -17.14 10.65 -2.92
C ASP A 15 -17.41 11.49 -1.66
N LEU A 16 -16.39 12.14 -1.11
CA LEU A 16 -16.54 13.11 -0.03
C LEU A 16 -17.18 14.40 -0.53
N THR A 17 -18.19 14.88 0.19
CA THR A 17 -18.67 16.27 0.07
C THR A 17 -17.52 17.23 0.31
N LYS A 18 -17.64 18.46 -0.22
CA LYS A 18 -16.60 19.49 -0.06
C LYS A 18 -16.20 19.74 1.41
N GLU A 19 -17.17 19.73 2.32
CA GLU A 19 -16.90 19.88 3.76
C GLU A 19 -16.07 18.72 4.31
N ASN A 20 -16.42 17.48 3.96
CA ASN A 20 -15.72 16.32 4.47
C ASN A 20 -14.38 16.08 3.76
N ALA A 21 -14.21 16.56 2.52
CA ALA A 21 -12.91 16.60 1.84
C ALA A 21 -11.94 17.60 2.52
N ASP A 22 -12.45 18.70 3.07
CA ASP A 22 -11.64 19.63 3.88
C ASP A 22 -11.20 18.98 5.21
N LYS A 23 -12.10 18.22 5.87
CA LYS A 23 -11.74 17.40 7.04
C LYS A 23 -10.71 16.32 6.71
N TRP A 24 -10.85 15.62 5.58
CA TRP A 24 -9.84 14.68 5.08
C TRP A 24 -8.46 15.35 5.00
N SER A 25 -8.37 16.50 4.35
CA SER A 25 -7.11 17.23 4.24
C SER A 25 -6.54 17.61 5.61
N LYS A 26 -7.36 18.12 6.53
CA LYS A 26 -6.88 18.71 7.79
C LYS A 26 -6.59 17.65 8.86
N ASP A 27 -7.53 16.75 9.07
CA ASP A 27 -7.56 15.84 10.21
C ASP A 27 -6.72 14.58 9.97
N TYR A 28 -6.49 14.24 8.70
CA TYR A 28 -5.68 13.09 8.28
C TYR A 28 -4.36 13.56 7.66
N ILE A 29 -4.38 14.00 6.40
CA ILE A 29 -3.15 14.17 5.62
C ILE A 29 -2.25 15.28 6.16
N SER A 30 -2.78 16.49 6.36
CA SER A 30 -1.99 17.62 6.87
C SER A 30 -1.45 17.35 8.28
N ARG A 31 -2.25 16.67 9.12
CA ARG A 31 -1.80 16.25 10.46
C ARG A 31 -0.61 15.29 10.37
N TRP A 32 -0.68 14.23 9.56
CA TRP A 32 0.43 13.29 9.41
C TRP A 32 1.65 13.93 8.78
N MET A 33 1.48 14.77 7.74
CA MET A 33 2.58 15.54 7.15
C MET A 33 3.32 16.38 8.19
N ASN A 34 2.58 17.06 9.08
CA ASN A 34 3.18 17.83 10.18
C ASN A 34 3.89 16.94 11.19
N GLN A 35 3.27 15.83 11.59
CA GLN A 35 3.86 14.89 12.54
C GLN A 35 5.18 14.33 11.99
N SER A 36 5.19 13.85 10.75
CA SER A 36 6.37 13.29 10.11
C SER A 36 7.45 14.34 9.83
N ALA A 37 7.08 15.59 9.48
CA ALA A 37 8.03 16.69 9.34
C ALA A 37 8.62 17.19 10.67
N SER A 38 8.01 16.83 11.81
CA SER A 38 8.43 17.31 13.13
C SER A 38 9.36 16.35 13.88
N THR A 39 9.74 15.22 13.28
CA THR A 39 10.65 14.29 13.94
C THR A 39 12.06 14.90 14.04
N PRO A 40 12.81 14.71 15.14
CA PRO A 40 14.03 15.48 15.42
C PRO A 40 15.13 15.42 14.35
N GLU A 41 15.21 14.34 13.57
CA GLU A 41 16.22 14.18 12.51
C GLU A 41 15.74 14.70 11.14
N VAL A 42 14.44 14.89 10.96
CA VAL A 42 13.84 15.27 9.68
C VAL A 42 13.83 16.78 9.54
N THR A 43 14.59 17.27 8.56
CA THR A 43 14.76 18.72 8.30
C THR A 43 14.38 19.12 6.88
N GLN A 44 14.28 18.15 5.96
CA GLN A 44 14.02 18.38 4.54
C GLN A 44 12.58 18.07 4.14
N PHE A 45 11.85 17.27 4.91
CA PHE A 45 10.45 16.96 4.64
C PHE A 45 9.53 18.09 5.13
N TYR A 46 8.48 18.40 4.36
CA TYR A 46 7.53 19.45 4.76
C TYR A 46 6.09 19.16 4.34
N ASN A 47 5.18 19.82 5.05
CA ASN A 47 3.77 19.89 4.71
C ASN A 47 3.48 21.05 3.75
N ALA A 48 3.12 20.74 2.51
CA ALA A 48 2.83 21.73 1.47
C ALA A 48 1.61 22.64 1.77
N THR A 49 0.76 22.28 2.74
CA THR A 49 -0.36 23.12 3.19
C THR A 49 0.04 24.16 4.24
N VAL A 50 1.23 24.02 4.83
CA VAL A 50 1.72 24.91 5.89
C VAL A 50 2.92 25.74 5.40
N ARG A 51 3.81 25.12 4.62
CA ARG A 51 4.98 25.79 4.03
C ARG A 51 4.77 25.94 2.51
N PRO A 52 4.93 27.16 1.96
CA PRO A 52 4.81 27.38 0.52
C PRO A 52 5.89 26.63 -0.25
N THR A 53 5.52 26.09 -1.40
CA THR A 53 6.50 25.54 -2.36
C THR A 53 6.99 26.66 -3.26
N GLU A 54 8.32 26.78 -3.38
CA GLU A 54 8.98 27.84 -4.15
C GLU A 54 9.86 27.29 -5.27
N GLY A 55 9.98 28.06 -6.35
CA GLY A 55 10.83 27.72 -7.49
C GLY A 55 10.28 26.58 -8.33
N GLU A 56 11.19 25.90 -9.03
CA GLU A 56 10.89 24.75 -9.87
C GLU A 56 10.59 23.52 -9.01
N ILE A 57 9.46 22.87 -9.29
CA ILE A 57 9.03 21.64 -8.63
C ILE A 57 9.43 20.47 -9.52
N ASN A 58 10.33 19.64 -9.01
CA ASN A 58 10.73 18.40 -9.66
C ASN A 58 9.86 17.26 -9.12
N VAL A 59 9.16 16.57 -10.02
CA VAL A 59 8.32 15.43 -9.68
C VAL A 59 9.11 14.14 -9.88
N LYS A 60 9.08 13.26 -8.88
CA LYS A 60 9.67 11.91 -8.97
C LYS A 60 8.58 10.88 -8.79
N VAL A 61 8.35 10.08 -9.82
CA VAL A 61 7.55 8.85 -9.75
C VAL A 61 8.46 7.74 -9.27
N ILE A 62 8.04 7.03 -8.22
CA ILE A 62 8.73 5.87 -7.65
C ILE A 62 7.80 4.68 -7.84
N THR A 63 8.25 3.66 -8.56
CA THR A 63 7.46 2.46 -8.88
C THR A 63 8.08 1.20 -8.28
N TRP A 64 7.24 0.23 -7.93
CA TRP A 64 7.66 -1.09 -7.49
C TRP A 64 6.59 -2.15 -7.80
N THR A 65 7.00 -3.42 -7.80
CA THR A 65 6.11 -4.56 -8.07
C THR A 65 5.14 -4.81 -6.92
N ALA A 66 3.87 -5.08 -7.27
CA ALA A 66 2.79 -5.36 -6.33
C ALA A 66 2.91 -6.72 -5.63
N PHE A 67 3.60 -7.71 -6.22
CA PHE A 67 3.79 -9.01 -5.57
C PHE A 67 4.67 -8.89 -4.30
N PRO A 68 4.20 -9.40 -3.14
CA PRO A 68 4.92 -9.47 -1.87
C PRO A 68 6.34 -10.04 -1.92
N ASN A 69 7.36 -9.19 -1.81
CA ASN A 69 8.74 -9.68 -1.78
C ASN A 69 9.08 -10.40 -0.48
N THR A 70 8.40 -10.10 0.63
CA THR A 70 8.47 -10.89 1.86
C THR A 70 8.08 -12.35 1.60
N VAL A 71 7.02 -12.59 0.83
CA VAL A 71 6.59 -13.95 0.46
C VAL A 71 7.60 -14.58 -0.49
N LYS A 72 8.08 -13.84 -1.50
CA LYS A 72 9.11 -14.33 -2.44
C LYS A 72 10.41 -14.75 -1.73
N HIS A 73 10.80 -14.02 -0.69
CA HIS A 73 11.98 -14.31 0.10
C HIS A 73 11.80 -15.60 0.94
N ASN A 74 10.63 -15.78 1.55
CA ASN A 74 10.36 -16.88 2.48
C ASN A 74 9.85 -18.15 1.80
N THR A 75 9.31 -18.06 0.59
CA THR A 75 8.68 -19.18 -0.12
C THR A 75 9.15 -19.22 -1.57
N PRO A 76 9.85 -20.29 -1.98
CA PRO A 76 10.42 -20.38 -3.32
C PRO A 76 9.37 -20.69 -4.40
N GLU A 77 9.73 -20.32 -5.64
CA GLU A 77 9.08 -20.75 -6.88
C GLU A 77 7.56 -20.54 -6.93
N LYS A 78 6.76 -21.59 -7.21
CA LYS A 78 5.32 -21.50 -7.48
C LYS A 78 4.48 -21.47 -6.20
N GLU A 79 4.99 -22.02 -5.10
CA GLU A 79 4.26 -22.07 -3.83
C GLU A 79 4.01 -20.67 -3.24
N ARG A 80 4.86 -19.69 -3.57
CA ARG A 80 4.71 -18.28 -3.15
C ARG A 80 3.34 -17.71 -3.57
N TRP A 81 2.84 -18.13 -4.73
CA TRP A 81 1.58 -17.62 -5.25
C TRP A 81 0.39 -18.11 -4.41
N LYS A 82 0.43 -19.38 -4.03
CA LYS A 82 -0.55 -19.97 -3.11
C LYS A 82 -0.51 -19.31 -1.74
N VAL A 83 0.68 -19.05 -1.20
CA VAL A 83 0.85 -18.37 0.09
C VAL A 83 0.28 -16.95 0.03
N ALA A 84 0.60 -16.17 -0.99
CA ALA A 84 0.11 -14.80 -1.14
C ALA A 84 -1.43 -14.71 -1.31
N ASP A 85 -2.07 -15.72 -1.92
CA ASP A 85 -3.53 -15.80 -2.04
C ASP A 85 -4.23 -16.28 -0.74
N SER A 86 -3.49 -16.90 0.18
CA SER A 86 -4.08 -17.61 1.32
C SER A 86 -4.65 -16.69 2.41
N SER A 87 -4.10 -15.48 2.55
CA SER A 87 -4.56 -14.48 3.53
C SER A 87 -4.14 -13.09 3.09
N ARG A 88 -4.92 -12.08 3.49
CA ARG A 88 -4.58 -10.66 3.34
C ARG A 88 -3.31 -10.26 4.08
N ASP A 89 -2.92 -11.00 5.11
CA ASP A 89 -1.66 -10.76 5.84
C ASP A 89 -0.42 -10.97 4.97
N TYR A 90 -0.51 -11.83 3.95
CA TYR A 90 0.58 -12.11 3.02
C TYR A 90 0.62 -11.16 1.82
N GLN A 91 -0.33 -10.23 1.73
CA GLN A 91 -0.41 -9.21 0.68
C GLN A 91 0.16 -7.89 1.23
N ASP A 92 1.42 -7.93 1.66
CA ASP A 92 2.07 -6.86 2.43
C ASP A 92 2.73 -5.76 1.59
N GLU A 93 2.53 -5.77 0.27
CA GLU A 93 2.76 -4.60 -0.57
C GLU A 93 1.47 -3.79 -0.68
N TYR A 94 1.59 -2.51 -1.05
CA TYR A 94 0.48 -1.58 -1.23
C TYR A 94 -0.44 -1.89 -2.44
N CYS A 95 -0.78 -3.16 -2.62
CA CYS A 95 -1.74 -3.73 -3.54
C CYS A 95 -2.25 -5.02 -2.93
N GLU A 96 -3.55 -5.07 -2.64
CA GLU A 96 -4.22 -6.25 -2.09
C GLU A 96 -5.31 -6.71 -3.05
N TRP A 97 -5.65 -7.99 -3.02
CA TRP A 97 -6.57 -8.60 -3.97
C TRP A 97 -7.46 -9.69 -3.39
N SER A 98 -8.57 -9.91 -4.10
CA SER A 98 -9.51 -11.00 -3.86
C SER A 98 -9.84 -11.71 -5.17
N VAL A 99 -9.90 -13.03 -5.12
CA VAL A 99 -10.13 -13.91 -6.27
C VAL A 99 -11.54 -14.47 -6.20
N LEU A 100 -12.30 -14.38 -7.29
CA LEU A 100 -13.57 -15.10 -7.44
C LEU A 100 -13.35 -16.36 -8.29
N ARG A 101 -13.89 -17.48 -7.82
CA ARG A 101 -13.83 -18.77 -8.50
C ARG A 101 -15.22 -19.31 -8.81
N ASN A 102 -15.31 -20.14 -9.85
CA ASN A 102 -16.52 -20.90 -10.16
C ASN A 102 -16.56 -22.24 -9.38
N ASP A 103 -17.62 -23.03 -9.59
CA ASP A 103 -17.82 -24.33 -8.94
C ASP A 103 -16.76 -25.39 -9.32
N LYS A 104 -15.99 -25.16 -10.39
CA LYS A 104 -14.85 -26.01 -10.79
C LYS A 104 -13.53 -25.54 -10.16
N ASN A 105 -13.59 -24.56 -9.25
CA ASN A 105 -12.44 -23.93 -8.61
C ASN A 105 -11.52 -23.16 -9.59
N GLU A 106 -12.03 -22.80 -10.77
CA GLU A 106 -11.32 -21.98 -11.75
C GLU A 106 -11.55 -20.49 -11.46
N ILE A 107 -10.53 -19.67 -11.64
CA ILE A 107 -10.62 -18.22 -11.46
C ILE A 107 -11.44 -17.63 -12.61
N THR A 108 -12.46 -16.85 -12.24
CA THR A 108 -13.27 -16.09 -13.19
C THR A 108 -12.94 -14.60 -13.14
N LYS A 109 -12.58 -14.07 -11.98
CA LYS A 109 -12.30 -12.65 -11.76
C LYS A 109 -11.27 -12.47 -10.65
N VAL A 110 -10.37 -11.51 -10.80
CA VAL A 110 -9.50 -11.04 -9.72
C VAL A 110 -9.68 -9.54 -9.58
N VAL A 111 -9.85 -9.07 -8.34
CA VAL A 111 -10.05 -7.65 -8.05
C VAL A 111 -8.89 -7.17 -7.19
N PHE A 112 -8.24 -6.09 -7.64
CA PHE A 112 -7.08 -5.45 -6.98
C PHE A 112 -7.47 -4.07 -6.44
N THR A 113 -6.92 -3.69 -5.29
CA THR A 113 -7.04 -2.34 -4.71
C THR A 113 -5.73 -1.89 -4.09
N CYS A 114 -5.46 -0.58 -4.19
CA CYS A 114 -4.45 0.12 -3.40
C CYS A 114 -5.06 1.28 -2.59
N GLU A 115 -6.37 1.27 -2.38
CA GLU A 115 -7.06 2.28 -1.57
C GLU A 115 -6.65 2.15 -0.09
N GLY A 116 -6.08 3.21 0.48
CA GLY A 116 -5.72 3.24 1.90
C GLY A 116 -6.96 3.17 2.80
N PRO A 117 -6.91 2.43 3.91
CA PRO A 117 -8.06 2.23 4.80
C PRO A 117 -8.59 3.53 5.40
N GLU A 118 -7.76 4.56 5.51
CA GLU A 118 -8.10 5.80 6.20
C GLU A 118 -9.08 6.67 5.41
N TYR A 119 -9.06 6.57 4.07
CA TYR A 119 -10.08 7.21 3.24
C TYR A 119 -11.47 6.59 3.50
N TRP A 120 -11.50 5.27 3.70
CA TRP A 120 -12.71 4.53 4.04
C TRP A 120 -13.17 4.81 5.47
N ASP A 121 -12.25 4.98 6.42
CA ASP A 121 -12.61 5.45 7.77
C ASP A 121 -13.22 6.86 7.75
N ALA A 122 -12.68 7.77 6.92
CA ALA A 122 -13.21 9.12 6.77
C ALA A 122 -14.64 9.09 6.18
N LEU A 123 -14.88 8.25 5.15
CA LEU A 123 -16.21 7.99 4.63
C LEU A 123 -17.14 7.41 5.70
N ALA A 124 -16.68 6.41 6.46
CA ALA A 124 -17.50 5.79 7.48
C ALA A 124 -17.87 6.73 8.63
N THR A 125 -16.97 7.66 8.96
CA THR A 125 -17.13 8.64 10.04
C THR A 125 -18.05 9.77 9.63
N HIS A 126 -17.90 10.28 8.40
CA HIS A 126 -18.56 11.52 7.98
C HIS A 126 -19.70 11.32 6.99
N GLN A 127 -19.75 10.19 6.28
CA GLN A 127 -20.70 9.89 5.21
C GLN A 127 -21.04 8.40 5.12
N PRO A 128 -21.62 7.81 6.19
CA PRO A 128 -21.85 6.36 6.28
C PRO A 128 -22.78 5.81 5.19
N ASP A 129 -23.67 6.63 4.62
CA ASP A 129 -24.56 6.20 3.55
C ASP A 129 -23.82 6.17 2.19
N THR A 130 -22.89 7.11 1.95
CA THR A 130 -21.97 7.05 0.81
C THR A 130 -21.06 5.82 0.90
N LEU A 131 -20.55 5.51 2.11
CA LEU A 131 -19.79 4.28 2.35
C LEU A 131 -20.57 3.03 1.90
N LEU A 132 -21.82 2.88 2.38
CA LEU A 132 -22.65 1.74 2.02
C LEU A 132 -22.88 1.66 0.51
N GLN A 133 -23.16 2.80 -0.13
CA GLN A 133 -23.38 2.85 -1.58
C GLN A 133 -22.12 2.42 -2.34
N LEU A 134 -20.95 2.92 -1.95
CA LEU A 134 -19.68 2.54 -2.57
C LEU A 134 -19.38 1.04 -2.44
N TYR A 135 -19.67 0.44 -1.28
CA TYR A 135 -19.54 -1.01 -1.10
C TYR A 135 -20.43 -1.79 -2.08
N LYS A 136 -21.67 -1.33 -2.31
CA LYS A 136 -22.60 -1.95 -3.25
C LYS A 136 -22.16 -1.77 -4.70
N ASP A 137 -21.79 -0.55 -5.08
CA ASP A 137 -21.40 -0.20 -6.45
C ASP A 137 -20.16 -0.96 -6.90
N ASN A 138 -19.20 -1.18 -6.00
CA ASN A 138 -17.95 -1.86 -6.32
C ASN A 138 -18.01 -3.39 -6.16
N ASN A 139 -19.10 -3.92 -5.60
CA ASN A 139 -19.36 -5.37 -5.47
C ASN A 139 -20.80 -5.69 -5.91
N PRO A 140 -21.14 -5.44 -7.19
CA PRO A 140 -22.53 -5.51 -7.67
C PRO A 140 -23.15 -6.89 -7.49
N GLU A 141 -22.37 -7.97 -7.52
CA GLU A 141 -22.85 -9.34 -7.30
C GLU A 141 -23.42 -9.57 -5.88
N TYR A 142 -23.02 -8.73 -4.93
CA TYR A 142 -23.40 -8.80 -3.52
C TYR A 142 -24.22 -7.59 -3.06
N ALA A 143 -24.57 -6.65 -3.95
CA ALA A 143 -25.18 -5.37 -3.59
C ALA A 143 -26.46 -5.49 -2.75
N ASP A 144 -27.31 -6.48 -3.04
CA ASP A 144 -28.56 -6.74 -2.30
C ASP A 144 -28.32 -7.37 -0.92
N GLN A 145 -27.15 -7.98 -0.71
CA GLN A 145 -26.77 -8.65 0.53
C GLN A 145 -26.01 -7.73 1.48
N ILE A 146 -25.30 -6.72 0.94
CA ILE A 146 -24.50 -5.78 1.72
C ILE A 146 -25.44 -4.86 2.50
N LYS A 147 -25.34 -4.92 3.82
CA LYS A 147 -26.09 -4.06 4.74
C LYS A 147 -25.15 -3.16 5.53
N LYS A 148 -25.67 -2.05 6.03
CA LYS A 148 -24.90 -1.08 6.83
C LYS A 148 -24.27 -1.77 8.05
N GLU A 149 -25.03 -2.62 8.71
CA GLU A 149 -24.63 -3.33 9.92
C GLU A 149 -23.45 -4.29 9.69
N ASP A 150 -23.25 -4.76 8.45
CA ASP A 150 -22.11 -5.61 8.11
C ASP A 150 -20.78 -4.82 8.14
N LEU A 151 -20.83 -3.50 7.92
CA LEU A 151 -19.65 -2.65 7.78
C LEU A 151 -19.12 -2.13 9.12
N TYR A 152 -19.86 -2.33 10.21
CA TYR A 152 -19.53 -1.80 11.53
C TYR A 152 -19.40 -2.94 12.54
N SER A 153 -18.49 -2.77 13.49
CA SER A 153 -18.36 -3.67 14.64
C SER A 153 -19.59 -3.54 15.54
N SER A 154 -20.27 -4.66 15.83
CA SER A 154 -21.39 -4.69 16.76
C SER A 154 -21.01 -4.29 18.18
N LYS A 155 -19.73 -4.50 18.57
CA LYS A 155 -19.22 -4.15 19.91
C LYS A 155 -18.95 -2.65 20.05
N SER A 156 -18.24 -2.06 19.09
CA SER A 156 -17.73 -0.68 19.20
C SER A 156 -18.54 0.35 18.42
N ASN A 157 -19.43 -0.09 17.53
CA ASN A 157 -20.12 0.74 16.53
C ASN A 157 -19.15 1.57 15.68
N ARG A 158 -17.91 1.11 15.52
CA ARG A 158 -16.91 1.69 14.61
C ARG A 158 -16.85 0.89 13.33
N TYR A 159 -16.45 1.56 12.26
CA TYR A 159 -16.20 0.90 10.98
C TYR A 159 -15.23 -0.26 11.16
N ASN A 160 -15.63 -1.43 10.68
CA ASN A 160 -14.82 -2.63 10.72
C ASN A 160 -14.08 -2.76 9.40
N ARG A 161 -12.81 -2.36 9.37
CA ARG A 161 -11.92 -2.53 8.21
C ARG A 161 -11.83 -3.99 7.73
N LEU A 162 -11.98 -4.95 8.66
CA LEU A 162 -11.95 -6.39 8.40
C LEU A 162 -13.34 -7.00 8.19
N ASN A 163 -14.34 -6.20 7.82
CA ASN A 163 -15.68 -6.73 7.55
C ASN A 163 -15.65 -7.79 6.44
N LYS A 164 -16.67 -8.66 6.44
CA LYS A 164 -16.76 -9.82 5.53
C LYS A 164 -16.73 -9.45 4.04
N TRP A 165 -17.12 -8.22 3.69
CA TRP A 165 -17.12 -7.72 2.31
C TRP A 165 -15.76 -7.15 1.87
N ASN A 166 -14.83 -6.94 2.81
CA ASN A 166 -13.51 -6.42 2.52
C ASN A 166 -12.38 -7.41 2.75
N ASN A 167 -12.45 -8.29 3.77
CA ASN A 167 -11.30 -9.07 4.23
C ASN A 167 -11.09 -10.42 3.51
N SER A 168 -12.01 -10.83 2.65
CA SER A 168 -11.95 -12.14 1.99
C SER A 168 -10.95 -12.14 0.81
N THR A 169 -10.20 -13.24 0.65
CA THR A 169 -9.37 -13.48 -0.53
C THR A 169 -10.06 -14.31 -1.62
N THR A 170 -11.28 -14.81 -1.38
CA THR A 170 -11.93 -15.87 -2.20
C THR A 170 -13.32 -15.50 -2.76
N THR A 171 -13.79 -14.28 -2.54
CA THR A 171 -15.10 -13.82 -3.01
C THR A 171 -15.02 -12.86 -4.20
N GLY A 172 -13.82 -12.34 -4.50
CA GLY A 172 -13.69 -11.19 -5.39
C GLY A 172 -14.27 -9.90 -4.80
N SER A 173 -14.70 -9.91 -3.53
CA SER A 173 -15.16 -8.73 -2.81
C SER A 173 -14.00 -8.18 -1.99
N ILE A 174 -13.64 -6.93 -2.29
CA ILE A 174 -12.55 -6.19 -1.66
C ILE A 174 -12.81 -4.71 -1.90
N MET A 175 -12.44 -3.83 -0.99
CA MET A 175 -12.60 -2.36 -1.13
C MET A 175 -11.28 -1.64 -0.92
N HIS A 176 -10.58 -1.95 0.15
CA HIS A 176 -9.36 -1.24 0.55
C HIS A 176 -8.36 -2.17 1.23
N LEU A 177 -7.14 -1.65 1.40
CA LEU A 177 -6.03 -2.32 2.07
C LEU A 177 -6.40 -2.63 3.52
N VAL A 178 -6.04 -3.81 4.02
CA VAL A 178 -6.24 -4.21 5.43
C VAL A 178 -4.96 -4.67 6.10
N GLN A 179 -3.91 -4.94 5.32
CA GLN A 179 -2.63 -5.34 5.86
C GLN A 179 -2.05 -4.16 6.67
N ARG A 180 -1.57 -4.46 7.88
CA ARG A 180 -1.21 -3.45 8.89
C ARG A 180 -0.08 -2.47 8.52
N ALA A 181 0.80 -2.86 7.61
CA ALA A 181 1.89 -2.06 7.08
C ALA A 181 1.46 -1.21 5.86
N ASN A 182 0.28 -1.48 5.29
CA ASN A 182 -0.24 -0.82 4.11
C ASN A 182 -1.12 0.41 4.45
N THR A 183 -0.62 1.29 5.31
CA THR A 183 -1.33 2.52 5.73
C THR A 183 -0.74 3.75 5.07
N LEU A 184 -1.59 4.76 4.80
CA LEU A 184 -1.14 6.00 4.20
C LEU A 184 -0.28 6.82 5.18
N GLU A 185 -0.57 6.71 6.49
CA GLU A 185 0.25 7.30 7.55
C GLU A 185 1.67 6.71 7.59
N ALA A 186 1.81 5.38 7.50
CA ALA A 186 3.13 4.75 7.48
C ALA A 186 3.94 5.21 6.27
N GLU A 187 3.30 5.39 5.12
CA GLU A 187 3.97 5.84 3.92
C GLU A 187 4.47 7.29 4.02
N ILE A 188 3.65 8.20 4.55
CA ILE A 188 4.06 9.58 4.80
C ILE A 188 5.25 9.62 5.76
N GLN A 189 5.21 8.79 6.81
CA GLN A 189 6.30 8.69 7.77
C GLN A 189 7.59 8.13 7.14
N LEU A 190 7.47 7.09 6.31
CA LEU A 190 8.60 6.50 5.59
C LEU A 190 9.26 7.52 4.67
N GLY A 191 8.47 8.25 3.88
CA GLY A 191 8.97 9.31 3.01
C GLY A 191 9.72 10.42 3.78
N ALA A 192 9.24 10.78 4.97
CA ALA A 192 9.91 11.75 5.83
C ALA A 192 11.22 11.20 6.41
N ASP A 193 11.20 10.01 7.01
CA ASP A 193 12.37 9.39 7.64
C ASP A 193 13.46 9.07 6.62
N ALA A 194 13.09 8.78 5.37
CA ALA A 194 14.00 8.57 4.25
C ALA A 194 14.77 9.85 3.86
N THR A 195 14.35 11.04 4.29
CA THR A 195 15.11 12.27 4.04
C THR A 195 16.35 12.41 4.91
N VAL A 196 16.52 11.58 5.95
CA VAL A 196 17.66 11.66 6.87
C VAL A 196 18.92 11.13 6.19
N LEU A 197 19.94 11.98 6.06
CA LEU A 197 21.20 11.65 5.40
C LEU A 197 22.06 10.73 6.29
N ARG A 198 22.15 9.45 5.94
CA ARG A 198 22.95 8.49 6.72
C ARG A 198 24.38 8.35 6.21
N VAL A 199 25.32 8.24 7.14
CA VAL A 199 26.73 7.95 6.87
C VAL A 199 27.22 6.75 7.68
N ASP A 200 28.12 5.95 7.10
CA ASP A 200 28.77 4.81 7.76
C ASP A 200 29.77 5.25 8.83
N SER A 201 30.51 4.33 9.47
CA SER A 201 31.50 4.61 10.53
C SER A 201 32.71 5.44 10.08
N SER A 202 33.03 5.45 8.79
CA SER A 202 34.07 6.32 8.22
C SER A 202 33.57 7.75 7.92
N GLY A 203 32.24 7.95 7.94
CA GLY A 203 31.59 9.21 7.57
C GLY A 203 31.24 9.28 6.08
N ALA A 204 31.38 8.17 5.34
CA ALA A 204 30.97 8.08 3.95
C ALA A 204 29.44 7.95 3.82
N PRO A 205 28.81 8.60 2.83
CA PRO A 205 27.39 8.44 2.55
C PRO A 205 26.97 6.98 2.33
N ILE A 206 25.79 6.62 2.84
CA ILE A 206 25.18 5.31 2.57
C ILE A 206 24.11 5.50 1.49
N HIS A 207 24.47 5.18 0.24
CA HIS A 207 23.55 5.19 -0.92
C HIS A 207 23.01 3.81 -1.28
N ASP A 208 23.58 2.74 -0.72
CA ASP A 208 23.03 1.40 -0.93
C ASP A 208 21.70 1.27 -0.19
N TYR A 209 20.63 0.93 -0.90
CA TYR A 209 19.26 1.02 -0.37
C TYR A 209 19.03 0.02 0.78
N ASP A 210 19.58 -1.20 0.70
CA ASP A 210 19.47 -2.21 1.77
C ASP A 210 20.26 -1.77 3.02
N ARG A 211 21.48 -1.28 2.85
CA ARG A 211 22.26 -0.70 3.97
C ARG A 211 21.55 0.52 4.56
N LEU A 212 20.96 1.38 3.73
CA LEU A 212 20.27 2.59 4.18
C LEU A 212 19.06 2.27 5.05
N ILE A 213 18.18 1.38 4.59
CA ILE A 213 16.98 1.00 5.35
C ILE A 213 17.35 0.35 6.68
N ARG A 214 18.38 -0.51 6.72
CA ARG A 214 18.89 -1.10 7.96
C ARG A 214 19.50 -0.05 8.90
N CYS A 215 20.25 0.89 8.35
CA CYS A 215 20.89 1.97 9.08
C CYS A 215 19.88 2.96 9.69
N SER A 216 18.79 3.23 8.95
CA SER A 216 17.75 4.19 9.34
C SER A 216 16.61 3.58 10.15
N GLN A 217 16.43 2.26 10.07
CA GLN A 217 15.37 1.50 10.74
C GLN A 217 13.96 2.02 10.41
N TYR A 218 13.72 2.46 9.17
CA TYR A 218 12.36 2.70 8.67
C TYR A 218 11.86 1.46 7.92
N GLY A 219 10.54 1.28 7.87
CA GLY A 219 9.90 0.26 7.03
C GLY A 219 10.33 -1.20 7.30
N GLY A 220 10.04 -2.06 6.33
CA GLY A 220 10.38 -3.48 6.28
C GLY A 220 11.39 -3.79 5.18
N ILE A 221 12.55 -4.33 5.58
CA ILE A 221 13.70 -4.61 4.70
C ILE A 221 13.42 -5.57 3.53
N TYR A 222 12.40 -6.42 3.64
CA TYR A 222 12.04 -7.40 2.61
C TYR A 222 10.82 -7.02 1.78
N ARG A 223 10.24 -5.83 2.00
CA ARG A 223 9.23 -5.27 1.10
C ARG A 223 9.92 -4.70 -0.15
N ASN A 224 9.23 -4.67 -1.27
CA ASN A 224 9.65 -3.97 -2.48
C ASN A 224 9.56 -2.46 -2.28
N SER A 225 8.43 -1.99 -1.73
CA SER A 225 8.11 -0.58 -1.53
C SER A 225 9.17 0.14 -0.68
N ASP A 226 9.33 -0.28 0.57
CA ASP A 226 10.08 0.47 1.59
C ASP A 226 11.55 0.79 1.24
N PRO A 227 12.40 -0.18 0.82
CA PRO A 227 13.76 0.14 0.40
C PRO A 227 13.78 0.97 -0.89
N THR A 228 12.84 0.75 -1.82
CA THR A 228 12.76 1.50 -3.08
C THR A 228 12.40 2.96 -2.85
N ILE A 229 11.35 3.23 -2.05
CA ILE A 229 10.92 4.57 -1.68
C ILE A 229 12.03 5.24 -0.88
N GLY A 230 12.52 4.57 0.16
CA GLY A 230 13.53 5.12 1.04
C GLY A 230 14.82 5.52 0.31
N GLY A 231 15.33 4.65 -0.55
CA GLY A 231 16.50 4.93 -1.37
C GLY A 231 16.31 6.08 -2.36
N ASN A 232 15.22 6.05 -3.14
CA ASN A 232 14.95 7.10 -4.12
C ASN A 232 14.72 8.47 -3.48
N VAL A 233 14.06 8.51 -2.31
CA VAL A 233 13.87 9.75 -1.54
C VAL A 233 15.21 10.24 -0.99
N ASN A 234 16.04 9.35 -0.45
CA ASN A 234 17.34 9.74 0.13
C ASN A 234 18.30 10.27 -0.93
N ASP A 235 18.36 9.65 -2.11
CA ASP A 235 19.18 10.12 -3.23
C ASP A 235 18.81 11.55 -3.65
N LEU A 236 17.52 11.91 -3.57
CA LEU A 236 17.09 13.30 -3.76
C LEU A 236 17.47 14.17 -2.57
N ALA A 237 17.32 13.68 -1.34
CA ALA A 237 17.66 14.44 -0.12
C ALA A 237 19.13 14.89 -0.10
N TRP A 238 20.05 14.07 -0.60
CA TRP A 238 21.46 14.41 -0.75
C TRP A 238 21.75 15.62 -1.66
N GLN A 239 20.80 16.01 -2.50
CA GLN A 239 20.89 17.21 -3.33
C GLN A 239 20.45 18.49 -2.59
N GLY A 240 20.12 18.37 -1.29
CA GLY A 240 19.62 19.47 -0.47
C GLY A 240 18.29 20.11 -0.91
N PRO A 241 17.27 19.39 -1.38
CA PRO A 241 15.94 19.95 -1.62
C PRO A 241 15.10 20.03 -0.35
N LEU A 242 13.95 20.69 -0.46
CA LEU A 242 12.77 20.35 0.32
C LEU A 242 11.97 19.26 -0.38
N LEU A 243 11.48 18.30 0.40
CA LEU A 243 10.77 17.13 -0.07
C LEU A 243 9.36 17.09 0.51
N THR A 244 8.39 16.72 -0.32
CA THR A 244 7.02 16.44 0.11
C THR A 244 6.43 15.35 -0.79
N ILE A 245 5.27 14.81 -0.42
CA ILE A 245 4.53 13.88 -1.28
C ILE A 245 3.56 14.69 -2.14
N ALA A 246 3.46 14.36 -3.42
CA ALA A 246 2.60 15.04 -4.36
C ALA A 246 1.12 14.90 -3.97
N ASP A 247 0.36 15.97 -4.19
CA ASP A 247 -1.09 15.95 -4.10
C ASP A 247 -1.71 15.29 -5.37
N PRO A 248 -2.64 14.32 -5.23
CA PRO A 248 -3.20 13.78 -4.00
C PRO A 248 -2.27 12.74 -3.38
N VAL A 249 -2.11 12.83 -2.07
CA VAL A 249 -1.32 11.86 -1.30
C VAL A 249 -2.03 10.51 -1.36
N GLY A 250 -1.35 9.51 -1.89
CA GLY A 250 -1.92 8.19 -2.14
C GLY A 250 -0.95 7.30 -2.89
N LEU A 251 -1.33 6.03 -2.98
CA LEU A 251 -0.65 5.03 -3.79
C LEU A 251 -1.57 4.62 -4.92
N TYR A 252 -0.97 4.39 -6.08
CA TYR A 252 -1.72 4.23 -7.32
C TYR A 252 -1.24 3.02 -8.08
N ILE A 253 -2.18 2.28 -8.63
CA ILE A 253 -1.86 1.26 -9.63
C ILE A 253 -1.35 1.99 -10.87
N ASP A 254 -0.06 1.82 -11.15
CA ASP A 254 0.63 2.48 -12.25
C ASP A 254 0.35 1.76 -13.57
N SER A 255 0.57 0.44 -13.58
CA SER A 255 0.45 -0.36 -14.78
C SER A 255 0.20 -1.84 -14.46
N PHE A 256 -0.32 -2.53 -15.47
CA PHE A 256 -0.37 -3.99 -15.57
C PHE A 256 0.28 -4.36 -16.90
N ASP A 257 1.22 -5.31 -16.88
CA ASP A 257 1.90 -5.82 -18.07
C ASP A 257 1.28 -7.14 -18.54
N GLY A 258 0.27 -7.04 -19.39
CA GLY A 258 -0.40 -8.19 -19.98
C GLY A 258 0.49 -9.05 -20.90
N SER A 259 1.62 -8.51 -21.39
CA SER A 259 2.51 -9.24 -22.31
C SER A 259 3.22 -10.43 -21.66
N GLN A 260 3.17 -10.53 -20.33
CA GLN A 260 3.69 -11.67 -19.57
C GLN A 260 2.79 -12.92 -19.63
N PHE A 261 1.64 -12.81 -20.31
CA PHE A 261 0.61 -13.83 -20.33
C PHE A 261 0.13 -14.14 -21.75
N GLU A 262 -0.34 -15.37 -21.95
CA GLU A 262 -0.85 -15.87 -23.23
C GLU A 262 -2.29 -16.35 -23.07
N ALA A 263 -3.21 -15.74 -23.83
CA ALA A 263 -4.58 -16.19 -23.94
C ALA A 263 -4.69 -17.42 -24.87
N PRO A 264 -5.63 -18.35 -24.63
CA PRO A 264 -5.80 -19.56 -25.47
C PRO A 264 -6.10 -19.30 -26.94
N ASP A 265 -6.63 -18.13 -27.26
CA ASP A 265 -7.01 -17.66 -28.59
C ASP A 265 -6.04 -16.59 -29.14
N GLU A 266 -4.86 -16.45 -28.53
CA GLU A 266 -3.81 -15.49 -28.90
C GLU A 266 -4.22 -14.01 -28.76
N GLU A 267 -5.31 -13.72 -28.07
CA GLU A 267 -5.74 -12.35 -27.80
C GLU A 267 -4.80 -11.64 -26.82
N ASP A 268 -4.72 -10.31 -26.99
CA ASP A 268 -3.96 -9.46 -26.10
C ASP A 268 -4.58 -9.47 -24.69
N VAL A 269 -3.86 -10.09 -23.75
CA VAL A 269 -4.30 -10.24 -22.35
C VAL A 269 -4.50 -8.89 -21.66
N GLN A 270 -3.87 -7.82 -22.13
CA GLN A 270 -4.10 -6.46 -21.62
C GLN A 270 -5.58 -6.07 -21.71
N LYS A 271 -6.34 -6.60 -22.68
CA LYS A 271 -7.77 -6.32 -22.85
C LYS A 271 -8.65 -6.80 -21.69
N PHE A 272 -8.17 -7.75 -20.89
CA PHE A 272 -8.90 -8.30 -19.74
C PHE A 272 -8.66 -7.51 -18.45
N TRP A 273 -7.76 -6.52 -18.46
CA TRP A 273 -7.48 -5.63 -17.34
C TRP A 273 -8.28 -4.32 -17.46
N THR A 274 -9.09 -4.01 -16.45
CA THR A 274 -9.91 -2.79 -16.42
C THR A 274 -9.69 -2.03 -15.12
N PHE A 275 -9.33 -0.75 -15.21
CA PHE A 275 -9.40 0.16 -14.07
C PHE A 275 -10.85 0.49 -13.76
N THR A 276 -11.29 0.24 -12.53
CA THR A 276 -12.70 0.42 -12.11
C THR A 276 -12.88 1.56 -11.12
N ARG A 277 -11.79 2.08 -10.54
CA ARG A 277 -11.84 3.25 -9.65
C ARG A 277 -10.57 4.08 -9.69
N GLY A 278 -10.75 5.38 -9.65
CA GLY A 278 -9.69 6.39 -9.76
C GLY A 278 -10.00 7.41 -10.85
N THR A 279 -9.01 8.22 -11.21
CA THR A 279 -9.14 9.22 -12.27
C THR A 279 -8.15 8.99 -13.40
N ALA A 280 -8.62 9.14 -14.63
CA ALA A 280 -7.76 9.11 -15.81
C ALA A 280 -6.81 10.32 -15.84
N ALA A 281 -5.78 10.22 -16.66
CA ALA A 281 -4.89 11.34 -16.94
C ALA A 281 -5.69 12.52 -17.49
N ASP A 282 -5.31 13.74 -17.09
CA ASP A 282 -5.86 14.99 -17.60
C ASP A 282 -4.71 15.82 -18.17
N PRO A 283 -4.43 15.70 -19.48
CA PRO A 283 -3.35 16.42 -20.15
C PRO A 283 -3.52 17.94 -20.08
N ASN A 284 -4.76 18.43 -20.05
CA ASN A 284 -5.04 19.88 -19.96
C ASN A 284 -4.61 20.46 -18.62
N ARG A 285 -4.52 19.62 -17.57
CA ARG A 285 -4.04 19.98 -16.24
C ARG A 285 -2.63 19.45 -15.94
N GLY A 286 -1.97 18.81 -16.91
CA GLY A 286 -0.67 18.15 -16.70
C GLY A 286 -0.73 17.06 -15.61
N ARG A 287 -1.88 16.43 -15.40
CA ARG A 287 -2.12 15.49 -14.30
C ARG A 287 -2.07 14.04 -14.82
N PRO A 288 -1.24 13.15 -14.23
CA PRO A 288 -1.23 11.74 -14.61
C PRO A 288 -2.48 11.01 -14.13
N ALA A 289 -2.70 9.79 -14.62
CA ALA A 289 -3.79 8.93 -14.15
C ALA A 289 -3.53 8.44 -12.73
N HIS A 290 -4.54 8.42 -11.88
CA HIS A 290 -4.49 7.97 -10.50
C HIS A 290 -5.52 6.86 -10.29
N TRP A 291 -5.12 5.61 -10.56
CA TRP A 291 -6.00 4.45 -10.40
C TRP A 291 -5.79 3.81 -9.04
N VAL A 292 -6.88 3.41 -8.40
CA VAL A 292 -6.83 2.80 -7.06
C VAL A 292 -7.51 1.43 -6.98
N ARG A 293 -8.26 1.05 -8.03
CA ARG A 293 -8.90 -0.26 -8.15
C ARG A 293 -8.86 -0.73 -9.60
N ALA A 294 -8.65 -2.03 -9.76
CA ALA A 294 -8.75 -2.68 -11.05
C ALA A 294 -9.35 -4.08 -10.94
N VAL A 295 -9.90 -4.55 -12.05
CA VAL A 295 -10.47 -5.89 -12.21
C VAL A 295 -9.78 -6.56 -13.39
N PHE A 296 -9.38 -7.82 -13.20
CA PHE A 296 -8.96 -8.71 -14.26
C PHE A 296 -10.02 -9.80 -14.46
N GLU A 297 -10.70 -9.77 -15.61
CA GLU A 297 -11.80 -10.69 -15.94
C GLU A 297 -11.85 -10.92 -17.45
N VAL A 298 -12.05 -12.18 -17.85
CA VAL A 298 -12.29 -12.54 -19.25
C VAL A 298 -13.78 -12.44 -19.54
N PRO A 299 -14.24 -11.61 -20.50
CA PRO A 299 -15.65 -11.55 -20.86
C PRO A 299 -16.17 -12.92 -21.32
N LYS A 300 -17.41 -13.26 -20.92
CA LYS A 300 -18.03 -14.57 -21.24
C LYS A 300 -18.05 -14.90 -22.74
N SER A 301 -18.04 -13.89 -23.62
CA SER A 301 -18.03 -14.05 -25.07
C SER A 301 -16.80 -14.79 -25.62
N TYR A 302 -15.68 -14.80 -24.88
CA TYR A 302 -14.45 -15.49 -25.27
C TYR A 302 -14.51 -17.01 -25.05
N GLY A 303 -15.46 -17.52 -24.27
CA GLY A 303 -15.65 -18.96 -24.06
C GLY A 303 -14.63 -19.63 -23.12
N TYR A 304 -13.74 -18.85 -22.50
CA TYR A 304 -12.82 -19.29 -21.43
C TYR A 304 -12.80 -18.29 -20.26
N ASN A 305 -12.07 -18.62 -19.19
CA ASN A 305 -11.92 -17.78 -18.00
C ASN A 305 -10.44 -17.52 -17.68
N VAL A 306 -10.18 -16.74 -16.61
CA VAL A 306 -8.81 -16.36 -16.20
C VAL A 306 -7.90 -17.59 -16.04
N SER A 307 -8.41 -18.71 -15.51
CA SER A 307 -7.60 -19.92 -15.33
C SER A 307 -7.21 -20.64 -16.63
N ALA A 308 -7.73 -20.24 -17.78
CA ALA A 308 -7.27 -20.74 -19.08
C ALA A 308 -6.03 -20.00 -19.60
N ILE A 309 -5.78 -18.77 -19.13
CA ILE A 309 -4.61 -17.96 -19.49
C ILE A 309 -3.35 -18.59 -18.89
N LYS A 310 -2.22 -18.47 -19.59
CA LYS A 310 -0.91 -18.96 -19.14
C LYS A 310 0.07 -17.83 -18.88
N ASP A 311 1.01 -18.04 -17.97
CA ASP A 311 2.20 -17.19 -17.82
C ASP A 311 3.26 -17.49 -18.90
N ALA A 312 4.33 -16.70 -18.92
CA ALA A 312 5.47 -16.86 -19.85
C ALA A 312 6.18 -18.23 -19.78
N ASN A 313 5.93 -19.04 -18.74
CA ASN A 313 6.48 -20.39 -18.59
C ASN A 313 5.46 -21.48 -18.97
N GLY A 314 4.32 -21.09 -19.55
CA GLY A 314 3.23 -21.99 -19.96
C GLY A 314 2.37 -22.51 -18.80
N ASN A 315 2.51 -21.96 -17.58
CA ASN A 315 1.68 -22.37 -16.45
C ASN A 315 0.35 -21.65 -16.50
N LYS A 316 -0.74 -22.38 -16.27
CA LYS A 316 -2.07 -21.76 -16.10
C LYS A 316 -2.09 -20.82 -14.90
N ILE A 317 -2.94 -19.81 -14.96
CA ILE A 317 -3.24 -18.95 -13.81
C ILE A 317 -4.12 -19.72 -12.82
N LEU A 318 -3.51 -20.14 -11.72
CA LEU A 318 -4.17 -20.86 -10.62
C LEU A 318 -4.38 -19.96 -9.40
N TRP A 319 -3.67 -18.83 -9.29
CA TRP A 319 -3.73 -17.88 -8.18
C TRP A 319 -3.81 -16.44 -8.71
N GLY A 320 -4.54 -15.57 -8.01
CA GLY A 320 -4.60 -14.14 -8.36
C GLY A 320 -3.25 -13.45 -8.24
N SER A 321 -2.44 -13.91 -7.29
CA SER A 321 -1.08 -13.44 -7.05
C SER A 321 -0.11 -13.64 -8.23
N GLN A 322 -0.40 -14.54 -9.19
CA GLN A 322 0.39 -14.61 -10.43
C GLN A 322 0.28 -13.33 -11.26
N LEU A 323 -0.90 -12.70 -11.27
CA LEU A 323 -1.11 -11.42 -11.96
C LEU A 323 -0.42 -10.27 -11.20
N ALA A 324 -0.29 -10.37 -9.88
CA ALA A 324 0.36 -9.35 -9.06
C ALA A 324 1.86 -9.17 -9.37
N ASP A 325 2.53 -10.17 -9.94
CA ASP A 325 3.91 -10.02 -10.43
C ASP A 325 4.03 -9.02 -11.58
N ALA A 326 2.95 -8.84 -12.35
CA ALA A 326 2.90 -7.96 -13.52
C ALA A 326 2.28 -6.59 -13.22
N ILE A 327 1.95 -6.30 -11.96
CA ILE A 327 1.39 -5.01 -11.55
C ILE A 327 2.48 -4.14 -10.94
N GLN A 328 2.55 -2.89 -11.38
CA GLN A 328 3.36 -1.86 -10.74
C GLN A 328 2.47 -0.92 -9.92
N ILE A 329 2.91 -0.63 -8.70
CA ILE A 329 2.36 0.42 -7.83
C ILE A 329 3.30 1.61 -7.87
N ARG A 330 2.77 2.82 -7.71
CA ARG A 330 3.55 4.03 -7.59
C ARG A 330 3.19 4.92 -6.41
N LEU A 331 4.22 5.62 -5.93
CA LEU A 331 4.14 6.85 -5.15
C LEU A 331 4.69 8.01 -6.01
N THR A 332 4.29 9.24 -5.71
CA THR A 332 4.87 10.42 -6.35
C THR A 332 5.32 11.44 -5.32
N GLY A 333 6.62 11.73 -5.33
CA GLY A 333 7.24 12.76 -4.51
C GLY A 333 7.46 14.06 -5.29
N GLN A 334 7.67 15.15 -4.55
CA GLN A 334 8.05 16.45 -5.09
C GLN A 334 9.30 16.97 -4.38
N ALA A 335 10.24 17.48 -5.15
CA ALA A 335 11.42 18.18 -4.69
C ALA A 335 11.38 19.63 -5.16
N ALA A 336 11.59 20.56 -4.23
CA ALA A 336 11.70 21.98 -4.51
C ALA A 336 12.98 22.54 -3.89
N GLU A 337 13.41 23.71 -4.34
CA GLU A 337 14.54 24.42 -3.74
C GLU A 337 15.83 23.58 -3.65
N ILE A 338 16.11 22.77 -4.68
CA ILE A 338 17.30 21.90 -4.76
C ILE A 338 18.56 22.74 -4.48
N GLY A 339 19.44 22.21 -3.62
CA GLY A 339 20.70 22.82 -3.21
C GLY A 339 20.62 23.77 -2.02
N LYS A 340 19.44 24.03 -1.44
CA LYS A 340 19.27 25.05 -0.39
C LYS A 340 19.10 24.49 1.03
N HIS A 341 18.70 23.24 1.17
CA HIS A 341 18.23 22.65 2.43
C HIS A 341 18.95 21.33 2.74
N LEU A 342 20.27 21.26 2.59
CA LEU A 342 21.00 20.03 2.89
C LEU A 342 20.91 19.69 4.39
N GLY A 343 20.36 18.51 4.71
CA GLY A 343 20.20 18.05 6.08
C GLY A 343 21.51 17.71 6.79
N GLU A 344 21.45 17.57 8.11
CA GLU A 344 22.60 17.10 8.90
C GLU A 344 22.89 15.62 8.62
N LYS A 345 24.17 15.29 8.43
CA LYS A 345 24.62 13.90 8.29
C LYS A 345 24.53 13.18 9.63
N ARG A 346 23.82 12.06 9.66
CA ARG A 346 23.61 11.22 10.86
C ARG A 346 24.27 9.86 10.69
N ARG A 347 24.81 9.31 11.77
CA ARG A 347 25.20 7.90 11.81
C ARG A 347 23.94 7.02 11.81
N CYS A 348 24.10 5.72 11.64
CA CYS A 348 23.01 4.76 11.80
C CYS A 348 22.36 4.87 13.17
N LYS A 349 21.05 4.66 13.23
CA LYS A 349 20.34 4.52 14.49
C LYS A 349 20.93 3.34 15.25
N ALA A 350 21.05 3.47 16.56
CA ALA A 350 21.43 2.34 17.40
C ALA A 350 20.43 1.19 17.17
N PRO A 351 20.88 -0.07 17.16
CA PRO A 351 19.96 -1.21 17.18
C PRO A 351 18.93 -0.99 18.29
N GLN A 352 17.64 -1.12 18.00
CA GLN A 352 16.59 -1.07 19.02
C GLN A 352 16.68 -2.31 19.92
N ALA A 353 17.69 -2.37 20.80
CA ALA A 353 17.57 -3.15 22.02
C ALA A 353 16.61 -2.36 22.93
N GLN A 354 15.46 -2.97 23.29
CA GLN A 354 14.45 -2.45 24.21
C GLN A 354 13.47 -1.38 23.66
N ALA A 355 12.69 -1.74 22.63
CA ALA A 355 11.35 -1.17 22.42
C ALA A 355 10.23 -2.25 22.45
N ALA A 356 10.58 -3.54 22.57
CA ALA A 356 9.63 -4.64 22.68
C ALA A 356 8.79 -4.61 23.97
N ALA A 357 9.22 -3.89 25.02
CA ALA A 357 8.48 -3.80 26.28
C ALA A 357 7.39 -2.70 26.29
N ALA A 358 7.45 -1.73 25.37
CA ALA A 358 6.49 -0.62 25.31
C ALA A 358 5.36 -0.83 24.27
N VAL A 359 5.58 -1.71 23.29
CA VAL A 359 4.53 -2.09 22.31
C VAL A 359 3.66 -3.22 22.87
N ALA A 360 4.21 -4.10 23.72
CA ALA A 360 3.45 -5.15 24.40
C ALA A 360 2.38 -4.60 25.37
N THR A 361 2.59 -3.41 25.96
CA THR A 361 1.62 -2.78 26.87
C THR A 361 0.51 -2.01 26.16
N LYS A 362 0.68 -1.62 24.89
CA LYS A 362 -0.41 -1.06 24.06
C LYS A 362 -1.18 -2.12 23.25
N ALA A 363 -0.54 -3.24 22.90
CA ALA A 363 -1.23 -4.38 22.29
C ALA A 363 -2.13 -5.12 23.31
N ALA A 364 -1.71 -5.22 24.58
CA ALA A 364 -2.53 -5.80 25.65
C ALA A 364 -3.80 -4.99 25.99
N ALA A 365 -3.86 -3.71 25.62
CA ALA A 365 -5.05 -2.88 25.81
C ALA A 365 -6.12 -3.07 24.70
N TYR A 366 -5.76 -3.68 23.56
CA TYR A 366 -6.69 -4.05 22.50
C TYR A 366 -7.01 -5.56 22.46
N ALA A 367 -6.20 -6.39 23.12
CA ALA A 367 -6.41 -7.84 23.23
C ALA A 367 -7.28 -8.26 24.43
N ALA A 368 -7.73 -7.33 25.28
CA ALA A 368 -8.54 -7.66 26.45
C ALA A 368 -10.04 -7.94 26.13
N ASP A 369 -10.44 -7.94 24.87
CA ASP A 369 -11.84 -8.17 24.44
C ASP A 369 -12.04 -9.43 23.55
N GLU A 370 -11.01 -10.27 23.44
CA GLU A 370 -11.05 -11.54 22.69
C GLU A 370 -10.36 -12.66 23.48
N GLU A 371 -11.10 -13.28 24.41
CA GLU A 371 -10.80 -14.64 24.84
C GLU A 371 -11.91 -15.58 24.35
N ASP A 372 -11.49 -16.78 23.98
CA ASP A 372 -12.23 -17.97 23.54
C ASP A 372 -12.64 -18.10 22.07
N GLU A 373 -11.66 -18.37 21.19
CA GLU A 373 -11.84 -19.36 20.11
C GLU A 373 -10.58 -20.24 19.97
N ALA A 374 -10.77 -21.54 19.79
CA ALA A 374 -9.71 -22.54 19.77
C ALA A 374 -8.86 -22.46 18.48
N ASP A 375 -7.53 -22.57 18.65
CA ASP A 375 -6.53 -22.60 17.58
C ASP A 375 -6.68 -23.86 16.70
N ASP A 376 -7.36 -23.71 15.56
CA ASP A 376 -7.56 -24.77 14.55
C ASP A 376 -6.49 -24.74 13.44
N THR A 377 -5.29 -24.22 13.74
CA THR A 377 -4.19 -24.15 12.77
C THR A 377 -3.74 -25.56 12.35
N PRO A 378 -3.80 -25.91 11.03
CA PRO A 378 -3.30 -27.18 10.51
C PRO A 378 -1.85 -27.44 10.92
N ALA A 379 -1.50 -28.69 11.26
CA ALA A 379 -0.21 -29.05 11.83
C ALA A 379 1.02 -28.66 10.98
N TYR A 380 0.87 -28.51 9.66
CA TYR A 380 1.95 -28.07 8.77
C TYR A 380 2.18 -26.54 8.78
N LEU A 381 1.34 -25.78 9.49
CA LEU A 381 1.43 -24.33 9.68
C LEU A 381 1.78 -23.95 11.14
N LYS A 382 1.93 -24.94 12.03
CA LYS A 382 2.42 -24.70 13.40
C LYS A 382 3.91 -24.39 13.38
N GLY A 383 4.27 -23.13 13.60
CA GLY A 383 5.65 -22.64 13.66
C GLY A 383 6.00 -21.54 12.67
N THR A 384 5.14 -21.29 11.67
CA THR A 384 5.27 -20.14 10.75
C THR A 384 4.44 -18.99 11.31
N ARG A 385 5.00 -18.22 12.26
CA ARG A 385 4.33 -16.98 12.70
C ARG A 385 4.48 -15.92 11.62
N ALA A 386 3.35 -15.48 11.07
CA ALA A 386 3.18 -14.36 10.14
C ALA A 386 3.43 -12.97 10.78
N HIS A 387 4.28 -12.90 11.80
CA HIS A 387 4.62 -11.66 12.47
C HIS A 387 6.03 -11.26 12.07
N GLY A 388 6.11 -10.41 11.05
CA GLY A 388 7.30 -9.59 10.82
C GLY A 388 7.76 -8.93 12.11
N LEU A 389 9.08 -8.95 12.29
CA LEU A 389 9.90 -8.41 13.39
C LEU A 389 10.15 -9.36 14.58
N ASP A 390 11.02 -10.35 14.35
CA ASP A 390 11.97 -10.79 15.39
C ASP A 390 13.39 -10.38 14.96
N ILE A 391 13.82 -9.21 15.42
CA ILE A 391 15.19 -8.72 15.22
C ILE A 391 16.18 -9.50 16.10
N ALA A 392 15.72 -10.15 17.18
CA ALA A 392 16.57 -10.84 18.14
C ALA A 392 16.91 -12.27 17.70
N ALA A 393 16.02 -12.96 16.98
CA ALA A 393 16.31 -14.28 16.40
C ALA A 393 17.27 -14.25 15.20
N GLN A 394 17.62 -13.06 14.68
CA GLN A 394 18.39 -12.92 13.45
C GLN A 394 19.92 -12.88 13.63
N GLY A 395 20.46 -12.92 14.85
CA GLY A 395 21.86 -13.32 15.08
C GLY A 395 22.95 -12.60 14.27
N TYR A 396 22.82 -11.31 13.93
CA TYR A 396 23.86 -10.58 13.20
C TYR A 396 24.66 -9.64 14.12
N ALA A 397 25.93 -9.97 14.30
CA ALA A 397 26.96 -9.06 14.75
C ALA A 397 27.30 -8.07 13.61
N CYS A 398 27.34 -6.78 13.91
CA CYS A 398 27.82 -5.75 12.98
C CYS A 398 29.33 -5.92 12.76
N TYR A 399 29.79 -5.75 11.51
CA TYR A 399 31.16 -5.39 11.17
C TYR A 399 31.24 -3.90 10.85
#